data_AF-A0A3D5I663-F1
#
_entry.id   AF-A0A3D5I663-F1
#
_cell.length_a   1.000
_cell.length_b   1.000
_cell.length_c   1.000
_cell.angle_alpha   90.00
_cell.angle_beta   90.00
_cell.angle_gamma   90.00
#
_symmetry.space_group_name_H-M   'P 1'
#
loop_
_entity.id
_entity.type
_entity.pdbx_description
1 polymer ?
#
loop_
_entity_poly.entity_id
_entity_poly.type
_entity_poly.pdbx_seq_one_letter_code
_entity_poly.pdbx_strand_id
1 'polypeptide(L)'
;MAGLNPVVKDVIATIEHRSKTTRRHYLERVARMEADPDSNRGMMSCSNLAHTAAGALDDQADLLDGRKPHIGIITAYNDMLSAHQPYEGFPAILKAAIRQAGGTAQVSAGVPAMCDGVTQGRPGMELSLASRDVIALATSVGLSHGVYDAALCLGVCDKIVPGLVIGALSHGHVPVIMVPAGPMSSGLPNAEKAARRKAF
;
A
#
# COMPACT_ATOMS: atom_id res chain seq x y z
N MET A 1 8.35 21.90 -27.11
CA MET A 1 8.44 21.30 -25.77
C MET A 1 9.69 21.84 -25.10
N ALA A 2 9.58 22.44 -23.91
CA ALA A 2 10.77 22.89 -23.18
C ALA A 2 11.62 21.68 -22.75
N GLY A 3 12.94 21.77 -22.92
CA GLY A 3 13.87 20.71 -22.50
C GLY A 3 13.92 20.55 -20.98
N LEU A 4 14.30 19.36 -20.51
CA LEU A 4 14.49 19.08 -19.08
C LEU A 4 15.56 20.00 -18.50
N ASN A 5 15.33 20.53 -17.28
CA ASN A 5 16.32 21.36 -16.58
C ASN A 5 17.67 20.60 -16.48
N PRO A 6 18.82 21.24 -16.77
CA PRO A 6 20.13 20.57 -16.76
C PRO A 6 20.46 19.86 -15.45
N VAL A 7 20.14 20.48 -14.30
CA VAL A 7 20.40 19.89 -12.98
C VAL A 7 19.56 18.63 -12.77
N VAL A 8 18.28 18.65 -13.18
CA VAL A 8 17.40 17.47 -13.08
C VAL A 8 17.92 16.34 -13.96
N LYS A 9 18.40 16.66 -15.17
CA LYS A 9 19.02 15.70 -16.08
C LYS A 9 20.25 15.04 -15.45
N ASP A 10 21.13 15.82 -14.84
CA ASP A 10 22.36 15.32 -14.21
C ASP A 10 22.06 14.46 -12.97
N VAL A 11 21.05 14.84 -12.17
CA VAL A 11 20.59 14.04 -11.03
C VAL A 11 20.04 12.69 -11.50
N ILE A 12 19.22 12.67 -12.54
CA ILE A 12 18.68 11.42 -13.11
C ILE A 12 19.83 10.52 -13.59
N ALA A 13 20.75 11.07 -14.40
CA ALA A 13 21.88 10.30 -14.91
C ALA A 13 22.76 9.73 -13.77
N THR A 14 22.94 10.50 -12.70
CA THR A 14 23.67 10.06 -11.51
C THR A 14 22.94 8.93 -10.77
N ILE A 15 21.61 9.00 -10.65
CA ILE A 15 20.79 7.96 -10.01
C ILE A 15 20.80 6.68 -10.86
N GLU A 16 20.67 6.79 -12.18
CA GLU A 16 20.73 5.67 -13.11
C GLU A 16 22.09 4.97 -13.04
N HIS A 17 23.18 5.75 -13.07
CA HIS A 17 24.53 5.22 -12.97
C HIS A 17 24.75 4.47 -11.65
N ARG A 18 24.41 5.09 -10.50
CA ARG A 18 24.64 4.46 -9.18
C ARG A 18 23.76 3.22 -8.95
N SER A 19 22.56 3.18 -9.55
CA SER A 19 21.59 2.11 -9.33
C SER A 19 21.66 1.00 -10.37
N LYS A 20 22.52 1.11 -11.39
CA LYS A 20 22.60 0.14 -12.51
C LYS A 20 22.61 -1.32 -12.03
N THR A 21 23.47 -1.66 -11.08
CA THR A 21 23.60 -3.03 -10.56
C THR A 21 22.38 -3.45 -9.75
N THR A 22 21.93 -2.62 -8.79
CA THR A 22 20.80 -2.96 -7.92
C THR A 22 19.48 -3.03 -8.68
N ARG A 23 19.28 -2.14 -9.66
CA ARG A 23 18.13 -2.14 -10.57
C ARG A 23 18.13 -3.39 -11.45
N ARG A 24 19.28 -3.81 -11.98
CA ARG A 24 19.39 -5.06 -12.74
C ARG A 24 18.96 -6.26 -11.88
N HIS A 25 19.53 -6.40 -10.68
CA HIS A 25 19.16 -7.49 -9.76
C HIS A 25 17.67 -7.47 -9.40
N TYR A 26 17.11 -6.27 -9.21
CA TYR A 26 15.69 -6.10 -8.96
C TYR A 26 14.84 -6.62 -10.12
N LEU A 27 15.12 -6.21 -11.35
CA LEU A 27 14.38 -6.65 -12.53
C LEU A 27 14.54 -8.14 -12.82
N GLU A 28 15.73 -8.70 -12.61
CA GLU A 28 15.95 -10.15 -12.71
C GLU A 28 15.10 -10.92 -11.69
N ARG A 29 14.95 -10.38 -10.47
CA ARG A 29 14.05 -10.95 -9.47
C ARG A 29 12.58 -10.84 -9.89
N VAL A 30 12.14 -9.70 -10.42
CA VAL A 30 10.77 -9.53 -10.91
C VAL A 30 10.47 -10.53 -12.02
N ALA A 31 11.31 -10.61 -13.05
CA ALA A 31 11.15 -11.55 -14.16
C ALA A 31 11.14 -13.01 -13.70
N ARG A 32 11.98 -13.37 -12.71
CA ARG A 32 11.96 -14.71 -12.11
C ARG A 32 10.63 -15.00 -11.41
N MET A 33 10.10 -14.04 -10.65
CA MET A 33 8.82 -14.22 -9.96
C MET A 33 7.66 -14.29 -10.94
N GLU A 34 7.61 -13.47 -11.99
CA GLU A 34 6.58 -13.55 -13.04
C GLU A 34 6.53 -14.92 -13.73
N ALA A 35 7.67 -15.60 -13.85
CA ALA A 35 7.78 -16.93 -14.41
C ALA A 35 7.53 -18.06 -13.39
N ASP A 36 7.42 -17.73 -12.10
CA ASP A 36 7.29 -18.71 -11.01
C ASP A 36 5.83 -19.21 -10.94
N PRO A 37 5.58 -20.53 -11.06
CA PRO A 37 4.24 -21.10 -10.90
C PRO A 37 3.58 -20.75 -9.56
N ASP A 38 4.35 -20.57 -8.48
CA ASP A 38 3.82 -20.24 -7.15
C ASP A 38 3.31 -18.79 -7.07
N SER A 39 3.67 -17.93 -8.04
CA SER A 39 3.12 -16.58 -8.16
C SER A 39 1.80 -16.54 -8.95
N ASN A 40 1.47 -17.63 -9.64
CA ASN A 40 0.27 -17.72 -10.45
C ASN A 40 -0.85 -18.33 -9.62
N ARG A 41 -1.86 -17.51 -9.27
CA ARG A 41 -3.06 -17.97 -8.56
C ARG A 41 -3.73 -19.18 -9.21
N GLY A 42 -3.72 -19.26 -10.54
CA GLY A 42 -4.29 -20.39 -11.29
C GLY A 42 -3.56 -21.73 -11.09
N MET A 43 -2.34 -21.71 -10.56
CA MET A 43 -1.55 -22.91 -10.23
C MET A 43 -1.68 -23.33 -8.76
N MET A 44 -2.42 -22.56 -7.94
CA MET A 44 -2.62 -22.89 -6.53
C MET A 44 -3.46 -24.16 -6.36
N SER A 45 -3.14 -24.93 -5.31
CA SER A 45 -3.95 -26.10 -4.96
C SER A 45 -5.36 -25.69 -4.55
N CYS A 46 -6.36 -26.53 -4.85
CA CYS A 46 -7.75 -26.29 -4.44
C CYS A 46 -7.89 -26.09 -2.93
N SER A 47 -7.05 -26.78 -2.13
CA SER A 47 -7.03 -26.62 -0.68
C SER A 47 -6.59 -25.20 -0.28
N ASN A 48 -5.50 -24.70 -0.86
CA ASN A 48 -5.01 -23.36 -0.53
C ASN A 48 -6.00 -22.28 -0.97
N LEU A 49 -6.57 -22.42 -2.18
CA LEU A 49 -7.58 -21.48 -2.68
C LEU A 49 -8.84 -21.48 -1.82
N ALA A 50 -9.26 -22.64 -1.27
CA ALA A 50 -10.39 -22.72 -0.37
C ALA A 50 -10.19 -21.94 0.94
N HIS A 51 -8.97 -21.94 1.50
CA HIS A 51 -8.64 -21.11 2.67
C HIS A 51 -8.82 -19.62 2.39
N THR A 52 -8.37 -19.15 1.23
CA THR A 52 -8.55 -17.75 0.80
C THR A 52 -10.02 -17.42 0.58
N ALA A 53 -10.75 -18.31 -0.10
CA ALA A 53 -12.15 -18.12 -0.46
C ALA A 53 -13.09 -18.10 0.75
N ALA A 54 -12.78 -18.83 1.82
CA ALA A 54 -13.63 -18.93 3.00
C ALA A 54 -13.93 -17.56 3.66
N GLY A 55 -12.98 -16.62 3.59
CA GLY A 55 -13.14 -15.27 4.11
C GLY A 55 -13.65 -14.25 3.08
N ALA A 56 -13.92 -14.67 1.84
CA ALA A 56 -14.25 -13.77 0.73
C ALA A 56 -15.75 -13.40 0.69
N LEU A 57 -16.59 -14.10 1.45
CA LEU A 57 -18.04 -13.87 1.57
C LEU A 57 -18.69 -13.73 0.19
N ASP A 58 -19.14 -12.51 -0.18
CA ASP A 58 -19.75 -12.21 -1.49
C ASP A 58 -18.90 -12.67 -2.69
N ASP A 59 -17.57 -12.64 -2.55
CA ASP A 59 -16.62 -12.98 -3.61
C ASP A 59 -16.23 -14.47 -3.62
N GLN A 60 -16.72 -15.29 -2.69
CA GLN A 60 -16.26 -16.67 -2.49
C GLN A 60 -16.42 -17.54 -3.74
N ALA A 61 -17.58 -17.50 -4.39
CA ALA A 61 -17.86 -18.32 -5.58
C ALA A 61 -16.96 -17.91 -6.76
N ASP A 62 -16.80 -16.60 -6.97
CA ASP A 62 -15.95 -16.05 -8.02
C ASP A 62 -14.46 -16.34 -7.78
N LEU A 63 -14.03 -16.33 -6.52
CA LEU A 63 -12.65 -16.66 -6.15
C LEU A 63 -12.33 -18.13 -6.46
N LEU A 64 -13.23 -19.04 -6.11
CA LEU A 64 -13.10 -20.49 -6.36
C LEU A 64 -13.12 -20.84 -7.85
N ASP A 65 -13.92 -20.11 -8.63
CA ASP A 65 -13.99 -20.26 -10.08
C ASP A 65 -12.72 -19.78 -10.80
N GLY A 66 -11.96 -18.86 -10.20
CA GLY A 66 -10.63 -18.50 -10.67
C GLY A 66 -10.58 -17.58 -11.89
N ARG A 67 -11.70 -17.26 -12.53
CA ARG A 67 -11.72 -16.47 -13.79
C ARG A 67 -11.58 -14.96 -13.58
N LYS A 68 -12.05 -14.42 -12.45
CA LYS A 68 -12.02 -12.96 -12.18
C LYS A 68 -10.71 -12.57 -11.50
N PRO A 69 -10.08 -11.43 -11.85
CA PRO A 69 -8.91 -10.93 -11.12
C PRO A 69 -9.20 -10.75 -9.63
N HIS A 70 -8.25 -11.11 -8.77
CA HIS A 70 -8.36 -10.95 -7.33
C HIS A 70 -7.41 -9.86 -6.81
N ILE A 71 -7.97 -8.86 -6.13
CA ILE A 71 -7.25 -7.67 -5.71
C ILE A 71 -7.02 -7.67 -4.19
N GLY A 72 -5.76 -7.59 -3.78
CA GLY A 72 -5.37 -7.46 -2.38
C GLY A 72 -5.45 -6.01 -1.91
N ILE A 73 -6.02 -5.76 -0.73
CA ILE A 73 -6.09 -4.41 -0.13
C ILE A 73 -5.22 -4.40 1.13
N ILE A 74 -4.18 -3.57 1.14
CA ILE A 74 -3.37 -3.28 2.33
C ILE A 74 -3.84 -1.95 2.91
N THR A 75 -4.19 -1.90 4.19
CA THR A 75 -4.72 -0.69 4.83
C THR A 75 -3.90 -0.21 6.02
N ALA A 76 -3.54 1.07 6.02
CA ALA A 76 -2.92 1.77 7.15
C ALA A 76 -3.99 2.46 8.02
N TYR A 77 -5.05 1.74 8.36
CA TYR A 77 -6.18 2.28 9.13
C TYR A 77 -5.84 2.44 10.62
N ASN A 78 -6.20 3.60 11.17
CA ASN A 78 -6.54 3.76 12.57
C ASN A 78 -7.56 4.90 12.71
N ASP A 79 -8.35 4.88 13.76
CA ASP A 79 -9.30 5.93 14.13
C ASP A 79 -8.68 7.05 14.98
N MET A 80 -7.43 6.87 15.40
CA MET A 80 -6.68 7.86 16.20
C MET A 80 -6.50 9.19 15.45
N LEU A 81 -6.47 9.18 14.11
CA LEU A 81 -6.13 10.35 13.29
C LEU A 81 -7.02 10.52 12.09
N SER A 82 -7.37 11.78 11.83
CA SER A 82 -8.17 12.19 10.67
C SER A 82 -7.56 11.80 9.32
N ALA A 83 -6.24 11.64 9.22
CA ALA A 83 -5.58 11.22 8.00
C ALA A 83 -5.79 9.72 7.69
N HIS A 84 -6.05 8.89 8.71
CA HIS A 84 -6.12 7.42 8.56
C HIS A 84 -7.54 6.89 8.75
N GLN A 85 -8.37 7.60 9.51
CA GLN A 85 -9.75 7.22 9.80
C GLN A 85 -10.59 6.98 8.52
N PRO A 86 -10.43 7.72 7.40
CA PRO A 86 -11.18 7.44 6.18
C PRO A 86 -11.02 5.98 5.68
N TYR A 87 -9.91 5.31 6.01
CA TYR A 87 -9.69 3.92 5.64
C TYR A 87 -10.56 2.90 6.37
N GLU A 88 -11.40 3.31 7.33
CA GLU A 88 -12.45 2.46 7.91
C GLU A 88 -13.48 2.04 6.84
N GLY A 89 -14.01 3.01 6.09
CA GLY A 89 -15.08 2.80 5.11
C GLY A 89 -14.60 2.57 3.69
N PHE A 90 -13.41 3.06 3.33
CA PHE A 90 -12.89 2.96 1.96
C PHE A 90 -12.76 1.54 1.41
N PRO A 91 -12.32 0.52 2.18
CA PRO A 91 -12.23 -0.85 1.67
C PRO A 91 -13.56 -1.38 1.13
N ALA A 92 -14.70 -1.07 1.76
CA ALA A 92 -16.02 -1.50 1.27
C ALA A 92 -16.38 -0.82 -0.07
N ILE A 93 -16.10 0.48 -0.19
CA ILE A 93 -16.32 1.24 -1.42
C ILE A 93 -15.45 0.69 -2.56
N LEU A 94 -14.17 0.42 -2.28
CA LEU A 94 -13.23 -0.14 -3.25
C LEU A 94 -13.66 -1.53 -3.70
N LYS A 95 -14.06 -2.41 -2.78
CA LYS A 95 -14.57 -3.75 -3.11
C LYS A 95 -15.79 -3.67 -4.05
N ALA A 96 -16.73 -2.78 -3.78
CA ALA A 96 -17.88 -2.56 -4.65
C ALA A 96 -17.48 -2.09 -6.05
N ALA A 97 -16.54 -1.14 -6.15
CA ALA A 97 -16.02 -0.66 -7.44
C ALA A 97 -15.27 -1.75 -8.21
N ILE A 98 -14.45 -2.56 -7.53
CA ILE A 98 -13.71 -3.67 -8.14
C ILE A 98 -14.68 -4.72 -8.69
N ARG A 99 -15.76 -5.05 -7.96
CA ARG A 99 -16.82 -5.95 -8.43
C ARG A 99 -17.51 -5.42 -9.69
N GLN A 100 -17.81 -4.12 -9.72
CA GLN A 100 -18.38 -3.48 -10.92
C GLN A 100 -17.42 -3.53 -12.12
N ALA A 101 -16.11 -3.49 -11.87
CA ALA A 101 -15.08 -3.67 -12.89
C ALA A 101 -14.79 -5.16 -13.25
N GLY A 102 -15.51 -6.11 -12.65
CA GLY A 102 -15.38 -7.54 -12.94
C GLY A 102 -14.30 -8.28 -12.15
N GLY A 103 -13.78 -7.69 -11.08
CA GLY A 103 -12.83 -8.32 -10.16
C GLY A 103 -13.45 -8.75 -8.83
N THR A 104 -12.63 -9.35 -7.97
CA THR A 104 -12.93 -9.68 -6.57
C THR A 104 -11.88 -9.02 -5.67
N ALA A 105 -12.15 -8.82 -4.38
CA ALA A 105 -11.17 -8.19 -3.51
C ALA A 105 -11.28 -8.56 -2.02
N GLN A 106 -10.13 -8.71 -1.37
CA GLN A 106 -10.03 -8.95 0.07
C GLN A 106 -9.04 -7.99 0.72
N VAL A 107 -9.28 -7.67 1.99
CA VAL A 107 -8.27 -6.98 2.80
C VAL A 107 -7.21 -8.02 3.13
N SER A 108 -6.02 -7.80 2.60
CA SER A 108 -4.87 -8.69 2.68
C SER A 108 -4.15 -8.53 4.02
N ALA A 109 -3.96 -7.29 4.46
CA ALA A 109 -3.37 -6.98 5.76
C ALA A 109 -3.71 -5.56 6.22
N GLY A 110 -3.68 -5.37 7.54
CA GLY A 110 -3.51 -4.05 8.16
C GLY A 110 -2.03 -3.80 8.44
N VAL A 111 -1.53 -2.61 8.13
CA VAL A 111 -0.18 -2.17 8.51
C VAL A 111 -0.26 -1.13 9.64
N PRO A 112 0.74 -1.07 10.53
CA PRO A 112 0.73 -0.06 11.58
C PRO A 112 0.81 1.35 10.99
N ALA A 113 0.14 2.28 11.66
CA ALA A 113 0.10 3.67 11.24
C ALA A 113 0.36 4.56 12.46
N MET A 114 1.32 5.48 12.32
CA MET A 114 1.67 6.45 13.36
C MET A 114 1.71 7.86 12.80
N CYS A 115 1.79 8.85 13.68
CA CYS A 115 1.87 10.26 13.27
C CYS A 115 2.94 11.01 14.03
N ASP A 116 3.90 11.50 13.24
CA ASP A 116 4.97 12.35 13.74
C ASP A 116 4.41 13.59 14.45
N GLY A 117 3.30 14.17 13.97
CA GLY A 117 2.66 15.32 14.63
C GLY A 117 2.17 15.03 16.07
N VAL A 118 1.86 13.78 16.40
CA VAL A 118 1.50 13.37 17.77
C VAL A 118 2.74 13.02 18.59
N THR A 119 3.71 12.33 18.00
CA THR A 119 4.90 11.84 18.70
C THR A 119 6.03 12.86 18.80
N GLN A 120 5.96 13.96 18.07
CA GLN A 120 7.02 14.96 18.03
C GLN A 120 7.32 15.52 19.43
N GLY A 121 8.60 15.47 19.81
CA GLY A 121 9.06 15.89 21.14
C GLY A 121 8.76 14.89 22.27
N ARG A 122 8.31 13.66 21.94
CA ARG A 122 8.03 12.58 22.90
C ARG A 122 8.87 11.34 22.61
N PRO A 123 9.06 10.43 23.58
CA PRO A 123 9.82 9.18 23.38
C PRO A 123 9.33 8.34 22.19
N GLY A 124 8.03 8.37 21.90
CA GLY A 124 7.46 7.67 20.74
C GLY A 124 8.04 8.08 19.38
N MET A 125 8.69 9.25 19.29
CA MET A 125 9.35 9.70 18.05
C MET A 125 10.51 8.79 17.64
N GLU A 126 11.12 8.06 18.59
CA GLU A 126 12.17 7.08 18.30
C GLU A 126 11.69 5.97 17.36
N LEU A 127 10.38 5.69 17.36
CA LEU A 127 9.77 4.69 16.48
C LEU A 127 9.40 5.24 15.10
N SER A 128 9.46 6.56 14.87
CA SER A 128 9.00 7.19 13.62
C SER A 128 9.66 6.58 12.39
N LEU A 129 10.98 6.67 12.28
CA LEU A 129 11.66 6.14 11.10
C LEU A 129 11.60 4.61 11.05
N ALA A 130 11.74 3.93 12.20
CA ALA A 130 11.68 2.48 12.29
C ALA A 130 10.32 1.91 11.85
N SER A 131 9.23 2.66 12.03
CA SER A 131 7.89 2.26 11.59
C SER A 131 7.84 1.98 10.09
N ARG A 132 8.62 2.70 9.27
CA ARG A 132 8.70 2.46 7.82
C ARG A 132 9.05 1.02 7.49
N ASP A 133 10.05 0.46 8.19
CA ASP A 133 10.55 -0.88 7.93
C ASP A 133 9.57 -1.95 8.45
N VAL A 134 8.87 -1.67 9.56
CA VAL A 134 7.77 -2.50 10.05
C VAL A 134 6.61 -2.53 9.06
N ILE A 135 6.24 -1.38 8.49
CA ILE A 135 5.18 -1.25 7.48
C ILE A 135 5.58 -2.01 6.21
N ALA A 136 6.84 -1.90 5.78
CA ALA A 136 7.35 -2.65 4.63
C ALA A 136 7.26 -4.16 4.84
N LEU A 137 7.67 -4.65 6.01
CA LEU A 137 7.55 -6.06 6.35
C LEU A 137 6.08 -6.51 6.40
N ALA A 138 5.21 -5.76 7.09
CA ALA A 138 3.79 -6.08 7.20
C ALA A 138 3.08 -6.09 5.83
N THR A 139 3.42 -5.15 4.95
CA THR A 139 2.95 -5.12 3.56
C THR A 139 3.41 -6.37 2.80
N SER A 140 4.66 -6.76 2.98
CA SER A 140 5.22 -7.95 2.33
C SER A 140 4.52 -9.23 2.82
N VAL A 141 4.23 -9.33 4.12
CA VAL A 141 3.46 -10.43 4.70
C VAL A 141 2.03 -10.47 4.14
N GLY A 142 1.41 -9.31 3.94
CA GLY A 142 0.09 -9.25 3.29
C GLY A 142 0.11 -9.80 1.86
N LEU A 143 1.11 -9.42 1.06
CA LEU A 143 1.21 -9.82 -0.34
C LEU A 143 1.74 -11.26 -0.55
N SER A 144 2.38 -11.86 0.46
CA SER A 144 3.02 -13.18 0.33
C SER A 144 2.06 -14.35 0.18
N HIS A 145 0.74 -14.13 0.23
CA HIS A 145 -0.26 -15.19 0.09
C HIS A 145 -0.31 -15.78 -1.34
N GLY A 146 0.24 -15.11 -2.36
CA GLY A 146 0.30 -15.62 -3.73
C GLY A 146 -1.04 -15.70 -4.46
N VAL A 147 -2.08 -15.05 -3.91
CA VAL A 147 -3.47 -15.12 -4.40
C VAL A 147 -3.93 -13.83 -5.09
N TYR A 148 -3.07 -12.83 -5.22
CA TYR A 148 -3.47 -11.51 -5.69
C TYR A 148 -2.90 -11.24 -7.08
N ASP A 149 -3.78 -10.89 -8.02
CA ASP A 149 -3.45 -10.50 -9.38
C ASP A 149 -3.00 -9.03 -9.45
N ALA A 150 -3.39 -8.21 -8.46
CA ALA A 150 -2.92 -6.86 -8.23
C ALA A 150 -3.20 -6.44 -6.77
N ALA A 151 -2.68 -5.29 -6.33
CA ALA A 151 -2.95 -4.77 -4.99
C ALA A 151 -3.20 -3.27 -4.92
N LEU A 152 -3.96 -2.87 -3.91
CA LEU A 152 -4.18 -1.48 -3.50
C LEU A 152 -3.52 -1.25 -2.15
N CYS A 153 -2.67 -0.23 -2.05
CA CYS A 153 -2.03 0.17 -0.81
C CYS A 153 -2.62 1.49 -0.32
N LEU A 154 -3.48 1.40 0.70
CA LEU A 154 -4.16 2.53 1.33
C LEU A 154 -3.26 3.09 2.42
N GLY A 155 -2.67 4.25 2.15
CA GLY A 155 -1.75 4.87 3.08
C GLY A 155 -1.43 6.31 2.75
N VAL A 156 -1.19 7.07 3.81
CA VAL A 156 -0.79 8.48 3.78
C VAL A 156 0.15 8.73 4.96
N CYS A 157 0.81 9.88 4.99
CA CYS A 157 1.87 10.27 5.94
C CYS A 157 3.28 9.75 5.59
N ASP A 158 4.26 10.46 6.16
CA ASP A 158 5.68 10.41 5.81
C ASP A 158 6.30 9.02 5.75
N LYS A 159 5.99 8.15 6.73
CA LYS A 159 6.65 6.84 6.90
C LYS A 159 5.83 5.68 6.35
N ILE A 160 4.51 5.87 6.28
CA ILE A 160 3.57 4.87 5.77
C ILE A 160 3.74 4.68 4.26
N VAL A 161 3.71 5.76 3.48
CA VAL A 161 3.85 5.69 2.02
C VAL A 161 5.14 4.97 1.58
N PRO A 162 6.35 5.36 2.03
CA PRO A 162 7.55 4.64 1.66
C PRO A 162 7.60 3.21 2.20
N GLY A 163 7.03 2.93 3.38
CA GLY A 163 6.92 1.56 3.90
C GLY A 163 6.10 0.66 2.97
N LEU A 164 4.91 1.12 2.58
CA LEU A 164 4.04 0.44 1.62
C LEU A 164 4.76 0.23 0.28
N VAL A 165 5.44 1.26 -0.24
CA VAL A 165 6.20 1.17 -1.50
C VAL A 165 7.32 0.13 -1.40
N ILE A 166 8.08 0.08 -0.31
CA ILE A 166 9.16 -0.91 -0.14
C ILE A 166 8.59 -2.34 -0.13
N GLY A 167 7.50 -2.58 0.62
CA GLY A 167 6.87 -3.91 0.67
C GLY A 167 6.16 -4.30 -0.64
N ALA A 168 5.58 -3.35 -1.35
CA ALA A 168 5.03 -3.58 -2.70
C ALA A 168 6.14 -3.93 -3.69
N LEU A 169 7.27 -3.20 -3.67
CA LEU A 169 8.40 -3.47 -4.55
C LEU A 169 9.04 -4.84 -4.27
N SER A 170 8.98 -5.38 -3.04
CA SER A 170 9.43 -6.75 -2.80
C SER A 170 8.61 -7.79 -3.58
N HIS A 171 7.39 -7.44 -3.97
CA HIS A 171 6.47 -8.19 -4.84
C HIS A 171 6.28 -7.48 -6.20
N GLY A 172 7.34 -6.92 -6.78
CA GLY A 172 7.24 -6.07 -7.99
C GLY A 172 6.68 -6.72 -9.26
N HIS A 173 6.41 -8.02 -9.25
CA HIS A 173 5.68 -8.76 -10.29
C HIS A 173 4.15 -8.59 -10.16
N VAL A 174 3.67 -8.13 -9.01
CA VAL A 174 2.26 -7.80 -8.75
C VAL A 174 2.05 -6.31 -9.04
N PRO A 175 1.14 -5.93 -9.95
CA PRO A 175 0.75 -4.54 -10.14
C PRO A 175 0.20 -3.92 -8.85
N VAL A 176 0.71 -2.76 -8.44
CA VAL A 176 0.26 -2.07 -7.21
C VAL A 176 -0.11 -0.62 -7.47
N ILE A 177 -1.23 -0.18 -6.89
CA ILE A 177 -1.66 1.22 -6.90
C ILE A 177 -1.66 1.77 -5.47
N MET A 178 -1.06 2.96 -5.29
CA MET A 178 -1.13 3.71 -4.04
C MET A 178 -2.43 4.51 -3.98
N VAL A 179 -3.16 4.39 -2.88
CA VAL A 179 -4.46 5.04 -2.68
C VAL A 179 -4.38 5.97 -1.46
N PRO A 180 -4.04 7.25 -1.64
CA PRO A 180 -4.04 8.21 -0.54
C PRO A 180 -5.48 8.58 -0.15
N ALA A 181 -5.74 8.79 1.15
CA ALA A 181 -7.01 9.31 1.67
C ALA A 181 -7.33 10.75 1.21
N GLY A 182 -6.33 11.43 0.64
CA GLY A 182 -6.42 12.84 0.24
C GLY A 182 -5.89 13.79 1.32
N PRO A 183 -5.72 15.08 0.98
CA PRO A 183 -5.31 16.09 1.94
C PRO A 183 -6.41 16.33 2.98
N MET A 184 -6.01 16.61 4.21
CA MET A 184 -6.96 17.09 5.22
C MET A 184 -7.60 18.40 4.72
N SER A 185 -8.92 18.53 4.89
CA SER A 185 -9.62 19.78 4.62
C SER A 185 -8.99 20.93 5.41
N SER A 186 -8.87 22.11 4.80
CA SER A 186 -8.46 23.32 5.51
C SER A 186 -9.50 23.63 6.59
N GLY A 187 -9.17 23.34 7.85
CA GLY A 187 -9.95 23.79 8.99
C GLY A 187 -9.88 25.32 9.15
N LEU A 188 -10.36 25.81 10.30
CA LEU A 188 -10.37 27.24 10.63
C LEU A 188 -8.95 27.86 10.45
N PRO A 189 -8.86 29.14 10.03
CA PRO A 189 -7.61 29.90 10.01
C PRO A 189 -6.84 29.79 11.33
N ASN A 190 -5.50 29.86 11.26
CA ASN A 190 -4.64 29.72 12.44
C ASN A 190 -5.01 30.68 13.59
N ALA A 191 -5.53 31.87 13.27
CA ALA A 191 -6.02 32.83 14.27
C ALA A 191 -7.21 32.28 15.07
N GLU A 192 -8.19 31.64 14.40
CA GLU A 192 -9.33 31.01 15.07
C GLU A 192 -8.93 29.76 15.86
N LYS A 193 -8.01 28.95 15.34
CA LYS A 193 -7.44 27.83 16.10
C LYS A 193 -6.75 28.30 17.38
N ALA A 194 -5.99 29.40 17.31
CA ALA A 194 -5.35 30.00 18.47
C ALA A 194 -6.35 30.59 19.46
N ALA A 195 -7.40 31.27 18.97
CA ALA A 195 -8.46 31.80 19.82
C ALA A 195 -9.20 30.70 20.60
N ARG A 196 -9.54 29.58 19.94
CA ARG A 196 -10.18 28.44 20.62
C ARG A 196 -9.26 27.73 21.62
N ARG A 197 -7.96 27.62 21.34
CA ARG A 197 -6.98 27.07 22.30
C ARG A 197 -6.79 27.93 23.55
N LYS A 198 -7.09 29.24 23.48
CA LYS A 198 -7.07 30.16 24.62
C LYS A 198 -8.39 30.16 25.40
N ALA A 199 -9.44 29.55 24.85
CA ALA A 199 -10.76 29.49 25.46
C ALA A 199 -10.96 28.24 26.35
N PHE A 200 -9.99 27.33 26.37
CA PHE A 200 -9.86 26.17 27.26
C PHE A 200 -8.50 26.24 27.97
#